data_AF-S3CJQ6-F1
#
_entry.id   AF-S3CJQ6-F1
#
_cell.length_a   1.000
_cell.length_b   1.000
_cell.length_c   1.000
_cell.angle_alpha   90.00
_cell.angle_beta   90.00
_cell.angle_gamma   90.00
#
_symmetry.space_group_name_H-M   'P 1'
#
loop_
_entity.id
_entity.type
_entity.pdbx_description
1 polymer ?
#
loop_
_entity_poly.entity_id
_entity_poly.type
_entity_poly.pdbx_seq_one_letter_code
_entity_poly.pdbx_strand_id
1 'polypeptide(L)'
;MDVGNQSSLPGQLLGEEDEFVQNELPSSRCSTLVLISHSHSPPLNPPANLSFDLRALSNPPKYIRDAHTGTSKRLREWLSRDEGFIARRDAIRLHILEAMKESEQVQDEEKSASSEAEIEDTKDEGTDATQVQDLEEEQSEGSEDEISSSGSAPSETKQASVQELRVGIFCQMGRHRSVAMVEELARMKWPEWDVRVEHRDVLKKRGEHKSGGRHGRGGGSSSRFAEEEW
;
A
#
# COMPACT_ATOMS: atom_id res chain seq x y z
N MET A 1 -59.97 26.38 43.10
CA MET A 1 -60.31 24.96 42.94
C MET A 1 -59.00 24.22 42.92
N ASP A 2 -58.76 23.55 44.04
CA ASP A 2 -57.56 22.84 44.45
C ASP A 2 -57.79 21.35 44.13
N VAL A 3 -56.82 20.71 43.47
CA VAL A 3 -56.55 19.24 43.39
C VAL A 3 -55.38 19.12 42.40
N GLY A 4 -54.14 18.79 42.77
CA GLY A 4 -53.71 17.77 43.71
C GLY A 4 -53.49 16.47 42.95
N ASN A 5 -52.26 16.22 42.47
CA ASN A 5 -51.77 14.85 42.36
C ASN A 5 -50.24 14.79 42.38
N GLN A 6 -49.70 14.65 43.58
CA GLN A 6 -48.35 14.16 43.84
C GLN A 6 -48.43 12.63 43.88
N SER A 7 -47.78 11.97 42.92
CA SER A 7 -47.56 10.52 42.97
C SER A 7 -46.06 10.28 43.10
N SER A 8 -45.61 10.29 44.35
CA SER A 8 -44.32 9.77 44.79
C SER A 8 -44.34 8.25 44.74
N LEU A 9 -43.38 7.63 44.06
CA LEU A 9 -43.00 6.25 44.30
C LEU A 9 -41.51 6.20 44.65
N PRO A 10 -41.16 5.79 45.88
CA PRO A 10 -39.82 5.36 46.24
C PRO A 10 -39.76 3.83 46.19
N GLY A 11 -38.66 3.29 45.68
CA GLY A 11 -38.27 1.94 46.09
C GLY A 11 -37.54 1.12 45.04
N GLN A 12 -36.28 0.84 45.39
CA GLN A 12 -35.64 -0.48 45.28
C GLN A 12 -35.29 -0.92 43.84
N LEU A 13 -34.16 -1.54 43.54
CA LEU A 13 -33.28 -2.39 44.34
C LEU A 13 -31.88 -2.30 43.73
N LEU A 14 -30.90 -2.32 44.62
CA LEU A 14 -29.51 -2.67 44.34
C LEU A 14 -29.43 -4.08 43.78
N GLY A 15 -28.49 -4.27 42.84
CA GLY A 15 -27.85 -5.56 42.61
C GLY A 15 -28.33 -6.30 41.37
N GLU A 16 -27.85 -5.89 40.21
CA GLU A 16 -27.35 -6.88 39.25
C GLU A 16 -25.94 -6.41 38.86
N GLU A 17 -25.01 -7.24 39.27
CA GLU A 17 -23.59 -7.14 38.99
C GLU A 17 -23.50 -7.36 37.48
N ASP A 18 -23.42 -6.28 36.71
CA ASP A 18 -22.94 -6.34 35.34
C ASP A 18 -21.51 -6.85 35.44
N GLU A 19 -21.41 -8.18 35.45
CA GLU A 19 -20.27 -8.99 35.14
C GLU A 19 -19.79 -8.43 33.80
N PHE A 20 -18.90 -7.43 33.88
CA PHE A 20 -18.10 -6.94 32.78
C PHE A 20 -17.29 -8.15 32.35
N VAL A 21 -17.91 -9.00 31.54
CA VAL A 21 -17.21 -9.93 30.67
C VAL A 21 -16.31 -9.01 29.89
N GLN A 22 -15.06 -8.95 30.34
CA GLN A 22 -13.93 -8.62 29.52
C GLN A 22 -13.98 -9.67 28.41
N ASN A 23 -14.86 -9.42 27.43
CA ASN A 23 -14.74 -9.95 26.10
C ASN A 23 -13.40 -9.39 25.67
N GLU A 24 -12.37 -10.15 26.01
CA GLU A 24 -11.06 -10.05 25.43
C GLU A 24 -11.35 -10.13 23.94
N LEU A 25 -11.48 -8.95 23.32
CA LEU A 25 -11.52 -8.81 21.88
C LEU A 25 -10.37 -9.69 21.44
N PRO A 26 -10.64 -10.78 20.69
CA PRO A 26 -9.60 -11.69 20.34
C PRO A 26 -8.58 -10.82 19.64
N SER A 27 -7.40 -10.70 20.25
CA SER A 27 -6.29 -9.87 19.74
C SER A 27 -5.68 -10.56 18.51
N SER A 28 -6.56 -11.18 17.72
CA SER A 28 -6.34 -11.86 16.46
C SER A 28 -5.69 -10.86 15.54
N ARG A 29 -4.36 -10.95 15.52
CA ARG A 29 -3.43 -10.53 14.47
C ARG A 29 -4.16 -9.94 13.27
N CYS A 30 -4.48 -8.64 13.31
CA CYS A 30 -5.12 -8.00 12.16
C CYS A 30 -4.09 -7.95 11.02
N SER A 31 -4.38 -8.65 9.93
CA SER A 31 -3.63 -8.56 8.69
C SER A 31 -3.65 -7.12 8.18
N THR A 32 -2.58 -6.67 7.54
CA THR A 32 -2.45 -5.30 7.05
C THR A 32 -2.42 -5.27 5.53
N LEU A 33 -3.32 -4.51 4.92
CA LEU A 33 -3.33 -4.18 3.50
C LEU A 33 -2.62 -2.84 3.30
N VAL A 34 -1.48 -2.85 2.61
CA VAL A 34 -0.73 -1.63 2.29
C VAL A 34 -0.97 -1.24 0.84
N LEU A 35 -1.75 -0.17 0.62
CA LEU A 35 -2.03 0.38 -0.71
C LEU A 35 -1.02 1.48 -1.05
N ILE A 36 -0.17 1.23 -2.04
CA ILE A 36 0.98 2.08 -2.37
C ILE A 36 0.78 2.69 -3.75
N SER A 37 0.63 4.02 -3.83
CA SER A 37 0.67 4.72 -5.12
C SER A 37 2.09 5.14 -5.48
N HIS A 38 2.51 4.89 -6.73
CA HIS A 38 3.84 5.25 -7.20
C HIS A 38 3.89 5.60 -8.71
N SER A 39 5.01 6.16 -9.16
CA SER A 39 5.33 6.29 -10.59
C SER A 39 5.83 4.96 -11.18
N HIS A 40 5.64 4.78 -12.49
CA HIS A 40 6.14 3.62 -13.23
C HIS A 40 7.64 3.37 -13.03
N SER A 41 8.43 4.42 -12.79
CA SER A 41 9.86 4.32 -12.55
C SER A 41 10.30 5.30 -11.45
N PRO A 42 11.19 4.91 -10.53
CA PRO A 42 11.78 3.57 -10.35
C PRO A 42 10.76 2.53 -9.80
N PRO A 43 11.05 1.22 -9.83
CA PRO A 43 10.21 0.21 -9.15
C PRO A 43 10.16 0.44 -7.63
N LEU A 44 9.21 -0.21 -6.96
CA LEU A 44 9.12 -0.17 -5.50
C LEU A 44 10.24 -1.01 -4.88
N ASN A 45 10.81 -0.52 -3.78
CA ASN A 45 11.73 -1.27 -2.91
C ASN A 45 11.24 -1.11 -1.46
N PRO A 46 10.74 -2.18 -0.80
CA PRO A 46 10.59 -3.55 -1.32
C PRO A 46 9.54 -3.66 -2.43
N PRO A 47 9.55 -4.73 -3.25
CA PRO A 47 8.53 -4.96 -4.26
C PRO A 47 7.14 -5.12 -3.63
N ALA A 48 6.10 -4.84 -4.41
CA ALA A 48 4.72 -5.11 -4.01
C ALA A 48 4.34 -6.55 -4.40
N ASN A 49 3.48 -7.19 -3.62
CA ASN A 49 2.92 -8.51 -3.94
C ASN A 49 2.07 -8.44 -5.21
N LEU A 50 1.26 -7.38 -5.34
CA LEU A 50 0.44 -7.10 -6.50
C LEU A 50 0.82 -5.75 -7.11
N SER A 51 0.78 -5.65 -8.44
CA SER A 51 1.02 -4.38 -9.13
C SER A 51 0.00 -4.11 -10.25
N PHE A 52 -0.51 -2.87 -10.32
CA PHE A 52 -1.54 -2.48 -11.28
C PHE A 52 -1.17 -1.21 -12.05
N ASP A 53 -1.12 -1.34 -13.38
CA ASP A 53 -0.91 -0.21 -14.30
C ASP A 53 -2.23 0.53 -14.58
N LEU A 54 -2.21 1.85 -14.43
CA LEU A 54 -3.32 2.76 -14.73
C LEU A 54 -3.04 3.71 -15.91
N ARG A 55 -1.95 3.52 -16.67
CA ARG A 55 -1.60 4.40 -17.80
C ARG A 55 -2.63 4.35 -18.94
N ALA A 56 -3.33 3.23 -19.09
CA ALA A 56 -4.40 3.04 -20.07
C ALA A 56 -5.68 3.85 -19.76
N LEU A 57 -5.85 4.35 -18.53
CA LEU A 57 -7.02 5.13 -18.15
C LEU A 57 -6.97 6.56 -18.69
N SER A 58 -8.16 7.15 -18.85
CA SER A 58 -8.37 8.53 -19.29
C SER A 58 -7.46 9.52 -18.54
N ASN A 59 -6.75 10.35 -19.29
CA ASN A 59 -5.84 11.34 -18.72
C ASN A 59 -6.62 12.60 -18.33
N PRO A 60 -6.53 13.08 -17.07
CA PRO A 60 -7.23 14.28 -16.66
C PRO A 60 -6.81 15.52 -17.46
N PRO A 61 -7.71 16.50 -17.68
CA PRO A 61 -7.41 17.76 -18.35
C PRO A 61 -6.19 18.46 -17.72
N LYS A 62 -5.38 19.11 -18.57
CA LYS A 62 -4.12 19.75 -18.15
C LYS A 62 -4.30 20.69 -16.95
N TYR A 63 -5.30 21.57 -16.98
CA TYR A 63 -5.53 22.54 -15.91
C TYR A 63 -5.84 21.87 -14.56
N ILE A 64 -6.50 20.71 -14.55
CA ILE A 64 -6.74 19.93 -13.33
C ILE A 64 -5.43 19.28 -12.86
N ARG A 65 -4.66 18.68 -13.76
CA ARG A 65 -3.38 18.02 -13.42
C ARG A 65 -2.36 18.99 -12.83
N ASP A 66 -2.32 20.22 -13.32
CA ASP A 66 -1.37 21.23 -12.86
C ASP A 66 -1.77 21.79 -11.48
N ALA A 67 -3.06 21.91 -11.19
CA ALA A 67 -3.56 22.47 -9.93
C ALA A 67 -3.76 21.43 -8.81
N HIS A 68 -3.93 20.15 -9.16
CA HIS A 68 -4.44 19.14 -8.25
C HIS A 68 -3.67 17.81 -8.31
N THR A 69 -3.58 17.14 -7.16
CA THR A 69 -3.06 15.79 -6.97
C THR A 69 -4.20 14.79 -6.76
N GLY A 70 -3.90 13.48 -6.81
CA GLY A 70 -4.90 12.42 -6.59
C GLY A 70 -5.55 12.43 -5.21
N THR A 71 -4.96 13.12 -4.23
CA THR A 71 -5.55 13.34 -2.90
C THR A 71 -6.66 14.41 -2.91
N SER A 72 -6.73 15.25 -3.95
CA SER A 72 -7.73 16.31 -4.02
C SER A 72 -9.12 15.75 -4.40
N LYS A 73 -10.14 16.23 -3.70
CA LYS A 73 -11.54 15.89 -3.98
C LYS A 73 -11.93 16.19 -5.44
N ARG A 74 -11.51 17.34 -5.97
CA ARG A 74 -11.84 17.77 -7.33
C ARG A 74 -11.30 16.84 -8.42
N LEU A 75 -10.07 16.35 -8.28
CA LEU A 75 -9.51 15.40 -9.27
C LEU A 75 -10.19 14.02 -9.15
N ARG A 76 -10.45 13.56 -7.92
CA ARG A 76 -11.14 12.28 -7.70
C ARG A 76 -12.54 12.30 -8.30
N GLU A 77 -13.34 13.33 -8.02
CA GLU A 77 -14.68 13.47 -8.61
C GLU A 77 -14.67 13.48 -10.14
N TRP A 78 -13.65 14.08 -10.75
CA TRP A 78 -13.51 14.05 -12.21
C TRP A 78 -13.24 12.62 -12.72
N LEU A 79 -12.33 11.89 -12.06
CA LEU A 79 -12.02 10.49 -12.40
C LEU A 79 -13.19 9.55 -12.12
N SER A 80 -13.96 9.77 -11.05
CA SER A 80 -15.13 8.99 -10.69
C SER A 80 -16.31 9.18 -11.65
N ARG A 81 -16.24 10.11 -12.62
CA ARG A 81 -17.22 10.21 -13.71
C ARG A 81 -16.85 9.34 -14.92
N ASP A 82 -15.61 8.86 -14.98
CA ASP A 82 -15.13 7.99 -16.04
C ASP A 82 -15.48 6.54 -15.71
N GLU A 83 -16.33 5.92 -16.53
CA GLU A 83 -16.73 4.52 -16.35
C GLU A 83 -15.53 3.57 -16.39
N GLY A 84 -14.53 3.86 -17.22
CA GLY A 84 -13.31 3.06 -17.30
C GLY A 84 -12.50 3.08 -16.00
N PHE A 85 -12.51 4.22 -15.29
CA PHE A 85 -11.86 4.34 -13.99
C PHE A 85 -12.60 3.52 -12.92
N ILE A 86 -13.94 3.59 -12.89
CA ILE A 86 -14.78 2.82 -11.95
C ILE A 86 -14.61 1.32 -12.19
N ALA A 87 -14.74 0.87 -13.43
CA ALA A 87 -14.60 -0.54 -13.79
C ALA A 87 -13.20 -1.07 -13.42
N ARG A 88 -12.15 -0.27 -13.66
CA ARG A 88 -10.78 -0.65 -13.28
C ARG A 88 -10.60 -0.71 -11.76
N ARG A 89 -11.17 0.22 -11.01
CA ARG A 89 -11.15 0.23 -9.54
C ARG A 89 -11.78 -1.04 -8.98
N ASP A 90 -12.97 -1.39 -9.48
CA ASP A 90 -13.72 -2.54 -8.99
C ASP A 90 -13.03 -3.86 -9.37
N ALA A 91 -12.43 -3.94 -10.57
CA ALA A 91 -11.59 -5.08 -10.95
C ALA A 91 -10.37 -5.24 -10.03
N ILE A 92 -9.64 -4.15 -9.74
CA ILE A 92 -8.50 -4.18 -8.82
C ILE A 92 -8.95 -4.65 -7.43
N ARG A 93 -10.09 -4.16 -6.95
CA ARG A 93 -10.65 -4.58 -5.66
C ARG A 93 -10.87 -6.09 -5.61
N LEU A 94 -11.46 -6.68 -6.65
CA LEU A 94 -11.71 -8.12 -6.71
C LEU A 94 -10.40 -8.92 -6.65
N HIS A 95 -9.38 -8.51 -7.41
CA HIS A 95 -8.07 -9.16 -7.36
C HIS A 95 -7.41 -9.10 -5.98
N ILE A 96 -7.55 -7.97 -5.27
CA ILE A 96 -7.01 -7.86 -3.91
C ILE A 96 -7.75 -8.80 -2.95
N LEU A 97 -9.09 -8.89 -3.04
CA LEU A 97 -9.89 -9.79 -2.20
C LEU A 97 -9.54 -11.26 -2.45
N GLU A 98 -9.26 -11.64 -3.69
CA GLU A 98 -8.80 -13.00 -4.03
C GLU A 98 -7.44 -13.29 -3.37
N ALA A 99 -6.48 -12.38 -3.49
CA ALA A 99 -5.16 -12.52 -2.86
C ALA A 99 -5.19 -12.53 -1.33
N MET A 100 -6.12 -11.79 -0.70
CA MET A 100 -6.34 -11.84 0.75
C MET A 100 -6.77 -13.24 1.20
N LYS A 101 -7.72 -13.85 0.47
CA LYS A 101 -8.21 -15.19 0.76
C LYS A 101 -7.13 -16.26 0.60
N GLU A 102 -6.29 -16.14 -0.43
CA GLU A 102 -5.14 -17.04 -0.63
C GLU A 102 -4.13 -16.94 0.53
N SER A 103 -3.89 -15.72 1.03
CA SER A 103 -2.95 -15.49 2.13
C SER A 103 -3.44 -16.08 3.47
N GLU A 104 -4.76 -16.18 3.66
CA GLU A 104 -5.37 -16.80 4.85
C GLU A 104 -5.23 -18.33 4.84
N GLN A 105 -5.46 -18.98 3.69
CA GLN A 105 -5.42 -20.45 3.58
C GLN A 105 -4.05 -21.05 3.93
N VAL A 106 -2.97 -20.40 3.50
CA VAL A 106 -1.60 -20.88 3.75
C VAL A 106 -1.30 -20.97 5.26
N GLN A 107 -1.86 -20.07 6.08
CA GLN A 107 -1.60 -20.08 7.52
C GLN A 107 -2.33 -21.19 8.27
N ASP A 108 -3.51 -21.58 7.82
CA ASP A 108 -4.28 -22.65 8.45
C ASP A 108 -3.65 -24.03 8.23
N GLU A 109 -3.04 -24.25 7.05
CA GLU A 109 -2.34 -25.50 6.73
C GLU A 109 -1.02 -25.64 7.51
N GLU A 110 -0.19 -24.60 7.58
CA GLU A 110 1.08 -24.64 8.34
C GLU A 110 0.85 -24.87 9.85
N LYS A 111 -0.25 -24.32 10.39
CA LYS A 111 -0.60 -24.51 11.80
C LYS A 111 -1.11 -25.92 12.09
N SER A 112 -1.78 -26.55 11.13
CA SER A 112 -2.31 -27.91 11.29
C SER A 112 -1.23 -28.99 11.12
N ALA A 113 -0.21 -28.75 10.27
CA ALA A 113 0.89 -29.69 10.06
C ALA A 113 1.92 -29.74 11.21
N SER A 114 2.00 -28.69 12.05
CA SER A 114 2.99 -28.63 13.13
C SER A 114 2.59 -29.39 14.42
N SER A 115 1.41 -30.01 14.49
CA SER A 115 0.95 -30.74 15.69
C SER A 115 1.03 -32.27 15.61
N GLU A 116 1.53 -32.86 14.51
CA GLU A 116 1.46 -34.32 14.29
C GLU A 116 2.82 -35.00 14.08
N ALA A 117 3.94 -34.32 14.41
CA ALA A 117 5.29 -34.86 14.27
C ALA A 117 6.04 -34.96 15.63
N GLU A 118 5.52 -35.75 16.56
CA GLU A 118 6.34 -36.49 17.53
C GLU A 118 5.93 -37.96 17.44
N ILE A 119 6.93 -38.87 17.40
CA ILE A 119 6.89 -40.33 17.07
C ILE A 119 7.12 -40.55 15.54
N GLU A 120 8.19 -41.16 15.03
CA GLU A 120 9.08 -42.21 15.54
C GLU A 120 10.47 -42.13 14.86
N ASP A 121 11.51 -42.38 15.66
CA ASP A 121 12.91 -42.49 15.28
C ASP A 121 13.16 -43.92 14.74
N THR A 122 13.33 -44.09 13.42
CA THR A 122 13.89 -45.32 12.85
C THR A 122 14.84 -45.02 11.68
N LYS A 123 16.12 -44.97 12.04
CA LYS A 123 17.32 -45.41 11.31
C LYS A 123 17.08 -46.52 10.27
N ASP A 124 17.56 -46.36 9.03
CA ASP A 124 18.43 -47.34 8.33
C ASP A 124 19.03 -46.83 7.00
N GLU A 125 20.17 -47.42 6.65
CA GLU A 125 21.15 -47.06 5.62
C GLU A 125 20.77 -47.37 4.15
N GLY A 126 21.46 -46.70 3.21
CA GLY A 126 22.17 -47.43 2.14
C GLY A 126 21.85 -47.12 0.66
N THR A 127 22.80 -46.45 -0.01
CA THR A 127 23.22 -46.59 -1.45
C THR A 127 22.17 -46.25 -2.53
N ASP A 128 22.43 -45.83 -3.77
CA ASP A 128 23.50 -46.08 -4.74
C ASP A 128 23.41 -45.01 -5.88
N ALA A 129 24.46 -44.96 -6.69
CA ALA A 129 24.89 -43.98 -7.67
C ALA A 129 24.10 -43.84 -8.98
N THR A 130 24.51 -42.80 -9.74
CA THR A 130 24.41 -42.64 -11.22
C THR A 130 23.09 -41.97 -11.67
N GLN A 131 23.04 -40.92 -12.49
CA GLN A 131 23.70 -40.74 -13.79
C GLN A 131 23.66 -39.27 -14.26
N VAL A 132 24.75 -38.86 -14.90
CA VAL A 132 25.00 -37.63 -15.66
C VAL A 132 24.08 -37.48 -16.87
N GLN A 133 23.58 -36.27 -17.16
CA GLN A 133 23.34 -35.81 -18.53
C GLN A 133 23.67 -34.32 -18.70
N ASP A 134 24.67 -34.12 -19.57
CA ASP A 134 25.02 -32.95 -20.37
C ASP A 134 23.84 -32.11 -20.85
N LEU A 135 23.98 -30.79 -20.78
CA LEU A 135 23.27 -29.83 -21.63
C LEU A 135 24.12 -28.55 -21.78
N GLU A 136 24.69 -28.41 -22.98
CA GLU A 136 25.49 -27.31 -23.55
C GLU A 136 24.69 -25.99 -23.50
N GLU A 137 25.23 -24.91 -22.92
CA GLU A 137 25.99 -23.80 -23.55
C GLU A 137 25.25 -23.14 -24.74
N GLU A 138 24.76 -21.90 -24.61
CA GLU A 138 25.31 -20.63 -25.17
C GLU A 138 24.30 -19.50 -24.81
N GLN A 139 24.56 -18.20 -24.60
CA GLN A 139 25.71 -17.31 -24.69
C GLN A 139 25.33 -16.06 -23.88
N SER A 140 26.31 -15.49 -23.16
CA SER A 140 26.18 -14.34 -22.26
C SER A 140 27.15 -13.24 -22.69
N GLU A 141 26.64 -12.04 -22.94
CA GLU A 141 27.38 -10.77 -22.98
C GLU A 141 26.39 -9.71 -22.45
N GLY A 142 26.66 -8.78 -21.54
CA GLY A 142 27.84 -8.32 -20.83
C GLY A 142 27.47 -6.91 -20.31
N SER A 143 27.70 -6.63 -19.03
CA SER A 143 28.11 -5.31 -18.52
C SER A 143 28.11 -5.31 -16.99
N GLU A 144 29.27 -4.93 -16.49
CA GLU A 144 29.72 -4.89 -15.11
C GLU A 144 29.71 -3.44 -14.63
N ASP A 145 29.02 -3.17 -13.52
CA ASP A 145 29.23 -1.95 -12.74
C ASP A 145 29.11 -2.30 -11.24
N GLU A 146 30.28 -2.40 -10.64
CA GLU A 146 30.59 -2.56 -9.23
C GLU A 146 30.09 -1.36 -8.40
N ILE A 147 29.30 -1.57 -7.35
CA ILE A 147 29.45 -0.81 -6.08
C ILE A 147 28.87 -1.55 -4.85
N SER A 148 29.79 -1.98 -3.99
CA SER A 148 29.83 -1.81 -2.52
C SER A 148 28.62 -2.21 -1.65
N SER A 149 28.74 -3.44 -1.16
CA SER A 149 28.41 -3.97 0.18
C SER A 149 28.09 -2.97 1.31
N SER A 150 26.91 -3.12 1.91
CA SER A 150 26.74 -2.98 3.36
C SER A 150 25.73 -4.00 3.86
N GLY A 151 26.24 -5.09 4.44
CA GLY A 151 25.44 -6.12 5.09
C GLY A 151 24.69 -5.56 6.30
N SER A 152 23.38 -5.74 6.30
CA SER A 152 22.56 -5.73 7.53
C SER A 152 22.04 -7.14 7.71
N ALA A 153 22.57 -7.81 8.74
CA ALA A 153 22.09 -9.11 9.17
C ALA A 153 20.62 -9.02 9.60
N PRO A 154 19.71 -9.87 9.10
CA PRO A 154 18.39 -9.97 9.65
C PRO A 154 18.49 -10.71 10.99
N SER A 155 18.30 -9.99 12.09
CA SER A 155 18.10 -10.60 13.40
C SER A 155 16.76 -11.33 13.40
N GLU A 156 16.79 -12.66 13.40
CA GLU A 156 15.65 -13.55 13.59
C GLU A 156 15.03 -13.33 14.98
N THR A 157 14.18 -12.32 15.08
CA THR A 157 13.22 -12.22 16.17
C THR A 157 11.96 -12.88 15.65
N LYS A 158 11.54 -13.98 16.27
CA LYS A 158 10.33 -14.76 15.96
C LYS A 158 9.08 -13.90 16.30
N GLN A 159 8.90 -12.79 15.58
CA GLN A 159 7.76 -11.91 15.66
C GLN A 159 6.57 -12.70 15.12
N ALA A 160 5.48 -12.77 15.89
CA ALA A 160 4.21 -13.29 15.41
C ALA A 160 3.91 -12.62 14.06
N SER A 161 3.93 -13.40 12.98
CA SER A 161 3.92 -12.91 11.61
C SER A 161 2.59 -12.21 11.32
N VAL A 162 2.58 -10.89 11.46
CA VAL A 162 1.49 -10.06 10.95
C VAL A 162 1.52 -10.20 9.43
N GLN A 163 0.43 -10.72 8.84
CA GLN A 163 0.33 -10.80 7.39
C GLN A 163 0.31 -9.38 6.82
N GLU A 164 1.18 -9.10 5.86
CA GLU A 164 1.20 -7.84 5.13
C GLU A 164 1.02 -8.11 3.64
N LEU A 165 -0.04 -7.57 3.04
CA LEU A 165 -0.27 -7.59 1.59
C LEU A 165 0.00 -6.21 1.02
N ARG A 166 1.09 -6.08 0.26
CA ARG A 166 1.49 -4.82 -0.37
C ARG A 166 0.99 -4.75 -1.80
N VAL A 167 0.23 -3.71 -2.12
CA VAL A 167 -0.37 -3.50 -3.44
C VAL A 167 0.14 -2.21 -4.05
N GLY A 168 0.92 -2.33 -5.11
CA GLY A 168 1.46 -1.21 -5.88
C GLY A 168 0.51 -0.78 -6.99
N ILE A 169 0.09 0.48 -7.00
CA ILE A 169 -0.73 1.07 -8.06
C ILE A 169 0.05 2.20 -8.69
N PHE A 170 0.26 2.14 -10.02
CA PHE A 170 1.10 3.12 -10.68
C PHE A 170 0.49 3.79 -11.91
N CYS A 171 1.01 4.99 -12.17
CA CYS A 171 0.78 5.72 -13.40
C CYS A 171 2.09 6.37 -13.83
N GLN A 172 2.06 7.18 -14.90
CA GLN A 172 3.29 7.75 -15.46
C GLN A 172 4.14 8.50 -14.43
N MET A 173 3.53 9.36 -13.61
CA MET A 173 4.26 10.22 -12.65
C MET A 173 3.95 9.92 -11.19
N GLY A 174 3.02 9.02 -10.89
CA GLY A 174 2.67 8.66 -9.51
C GLY A 174 1.93 9.73 -8.69
N ARG A 175 1.33 10.75 -9.33
CA ARG A 175 0.75 11.93 -8.63
C ARG A 175 -0.76 12.11 -8.79
N HIS A 176 -1.36 11.49 -9.81
CA HIS A 176 -2.74 11.73 -10.21
C HIS A 176 -3.58 10.47 -10.15
N ARG A 177 -3.61 9.69 -11.23
CA ARG A 177 -4.47 8.50 -11.39
C ARG A 177 -4.20 7.45 -10.31
N SER A 178 -2.94 7.11 -10.05
CA SER A 178 -2.60 6.10 -9.03
C SER A 178 -2.98 6.52 -7.61
N VAL A 179 -2.69 7.77 -7.25
CA VAL A 179 -3.03 8.33 -5.94
C VAL A 179 -4.54 8.37 -5.75
N ALA A 180 -5.28 8.83 -6.76
CA ALA A 180 -6.74 8.84 -6.74
C ALA A 180 -7.33 7.43 -6.60
N MET A 181 -6.79 6.45 -7.35
CA MET A 181 -7.23 5.06 -7.27
C MET A 181 -7.03 4.47 -5.87
N VAL A 182 -5.85 4.67 -5.28
CA VAL A 182 -5.55 4.22 -3.91
C VAL A 182 -6.49 4.85 -2.89
N GLU A 183 -6.74 6.16 -3.01
CA GLU A 183 -7.67 6.89 -2.15
C GLU A 183 -9.12 6.39 -2.24
N GLU A 184 -9.55 5.96 -3.43
CA GLU A 184 -10.88 5.38 -3.61
C GLU A 184 -10.97 3.95 -3.05
N LEU A 185 -9.93 3.14 -3.26
CA LEU A 185 -9.85 1.78 -2.69
C LEU A 185 -9.79 1.80 -1.16
N ALA A 186 -9.07 2.76 -0.56
CA ALA A 186 -8.96 2.89 0.89
C ALA A 186 -10.29 3.24 1.58
N ARG A 187 -11.25 3.82 0.85
CA ARG A 187 -12.61 4.09 1.38
C ARG A 187 -13.54 2.88 1.31
N MET A 188 -13.13 1.82 0.61
CA MET A 188 -13.93 0.60 0.53
C MET A 188 -13.82 -0.21 1.81
N LYS A 189 -14.77 -1.12 1.99
CA LYS A 189 -14.72 -2.10 3.08
C LYS A 189 -13.82 -3.26 2.69
N TRP A 190 -12.89 -3.56 3.59
CA TRP A 190 -11.97 -4.70 3.56
C TRP A 190 -12.25 -5.52 4.82
N PRO A 191 -12.74 -6.76 4.70
CA PRO A 191 -13.08 -7.58 5.86
C PRO A 191 -11.80 -7.93 6.61
N GLU A 192 -11.77 -7.76 7.94
CA GLU A 192 -10.72 -8.28 8.84
C GLU A 192 -9.28 -7.78 8.60
N TRP A 193 -9.10 -6.80 7.71
CA TRP A 193 -7.80 -6.24 7.34
C TRP A 193 -7.71 -4.75 7.70
N ASP A 194 -6.61 -4.34 8.33
CA ASP A 194 -6.27 -2.93 8.54
C ASP A 194 -5.70 -2.33 7.25
N VAL A 195 -6.13 -1.13 6.88
CA VAL A 195 -5.76 -0.52 5.60
C VAL A 195 -4.80 0.63 5.82
N ARG A 196 -3.61 0.52 5.24
CA ARG A 196 -2.59 1.58 5.23
C ARG A 196 -2.41 2.13 3.83
N VAL A 197 -2.27 3.44 3.74
CA VAL A 197 -2.13 4.17 2.47
C VAL A 197 -0.78 4.86 2.41
N GLU A 198 -0.03 4.59 1.34
CA GLU A 198 1.27 5.20 1.09
C GLU A 198 1.32 5.88 -0.29
N HIS A 199 1.88 7.09 -0.32
CA HIS A 199 2.02 7.87 -1.54
C HIS A 199 3.47 8.27 -1.78
N ARG A 200 4.19 7.48 -2.60
CA ARG A 200 5.64 7.68 -2.82
C ARG A 200 5.98 9.03 -3.45
N ASP A 201 5.17 9.48 -4.40
CA ASP A 201 5.54 10.60 -5.30
C ASP A 201 4.71 11.87 -5.09
N VAL A 202 3.80 11.91 -4.10
CA VAL A 202 2.91 13.07 -3.85
C VAL A 202 3.65 14.26 -3.25
N LEU A 203 4.61 14.00 -2.36
CA LEU A 203 5.35 15.06 -1.64
C LEU A 203 6.53 15.65 -2.42
N LYS A 204 6.91 15.06 -3.56
CA LYS A 204 8.01 15.57 -4.38
C LYS A 204 7.60 16.91 -5.01
N LYS A 205 8.12 18.01 -4.47
CA LYS A 205 7.90 19.36 -4.98
C LYS A 205 8.32 19.41 -6.45
N ARG A 206 7.38 19.84 -7.31
CA ARG A 206 7.61 20.00 -8.77
C ARG A 206 8.69 21.07 -8.95
N GLY A 207 9.93 20.65 -9.19
CA GLY A 207 11.02 21.57 -9.54
C GLY A 207 12.14 21.73 -8.52
N GLU A 208 12.23 20.92 -7.47
CA GLU A 208 13.49 20.80 -6.72
C GLU A 208 14.48 19.87 -7.45
N HIS A 209 14.62 20.07 -8.76
CA HIS A 209 15.90 19.81 -9.38
C HIS A 209 16.85 20.75 -8.67
N LYS A 210 17.87 20.21 -7.99
CA LYS A 210 19.06 20.95 -7.56
C LYS A 210 19.34 22.00 -8.63
N SER A 211 18.97 23.25 -8.39
CA SER A 211 19.62 24.38 -8.98
C SER A 211 21.02 24.33 -8.38
N GLY A 212 21.85 23.43 -8.92
CA GLY A 212 23.28 23.49 -8.74
C GLY A 212 23.64 24.91 -9.13
N GLY A 213 23.88 25.71 -8.09
CA GLY A 213 24.06 27.13 -8.20
C GLY A 213 25.22 27.40 -9.14
N ARG A 214 24.93 27.62 -10.42
CA ARG A 214 25.77 28.49 -11.21
C ARG A 214 25.41 29.89 -10.75
N HIS A 215 26.12 30.33 -9.72
CA HIS A 215 26.36 31.74 -9.47
C HIS A 215 26.99 32.35 -10.74
N GLY A 216 26.15 32.66 -11.73
CA GLY A 216 26.46 33.54 -12.83
C GLY A 216 26.53 34.96 -12.28
N ARG A 217 27.71 35.33 -11.80
CA ARG A 217 28.16 36.71 -11.66
C ARG A 217 28.06 37.42 -13.02
N GLY A 218 27.57 38.67 -13.02
CA GLY A 218 27.61 39.61 -14.14
C GLY A 218 26.43 39.46 -15.09
N GLY A 219 25.72 40.51 -15.51
CA GLY A 219 25.83 41.96 -15.36
C GLY A 219 24.44 42.52 -15.72
N GLY A 220 23.98 43.62 -15.13
CA GLY A 220 24.47 44.93 -15.51
C GLY A 220 23.87 45.36 -16.86
N SER A 221 22.59 45.72 -16.88
CA SER A 221 22.06 46.62 -17.91
C SER A 221 20.83 47.35 -17.39
N SER A 222 21.14 48.46 -16.71
CA SER A 222 20.26 49.60 -16.56
C SER A 222 19.89 50.16 -17.93
N SER A 223 18.60 50.29 -18.21
CA SER A 223 17.98 51.09 -19.28
C SER A 223 16.50 51.20 -18.88
N ARG A 224 15.93 52.29 -18.34
CA ARG A 224 15.99 53.73 -18.66
C ARG A 224 15.83 54.00 -20.15
N PHE A 225 14.58 54.11 -20.62
CA PHE A 225 14.08 54.89 -21.78
C PHE A 225 12.60 54.48 -21.97
N ALA A 226 11.59 55.30 -22.16
CA ALA A 226 11.32 56.72 -21.94
C ALA A 226 9.78 56.85 -21.95
N GLU A 227 9.23 57.82 -21.22
CA GLU A 227 7.88 58.34 -21.44
C GLU A 227 7.78 58.91 -22.86
N GLU A 228 6.72 58.58 -23.58
CA GLU A 228 6.26 59.42 -24.70
C GLU A 228 4.73 59.47 -24.66
N GLU A 229 4.23 60.64 -24.28
CA GLU A 229 2.85 61.10 -24.42
C GLU A 229 2.52 61.28 -25.90
N TRP A 230 1.40 60.72 -26.36
CA TRP A 230 0.55 61.30 -27.41
C TRP A 230 -0.92 60.95 -27.14
#